data_AF-A0A2H0EMK1-F1
#
_entry.id   AF-A0A2H0EMK1-F1
#
_cell.length_a   1.000
_cell.length_b   1.000
_cell.length_c   1.000
_cell.angle_alpha   90.00
_cell.angle_beta   90.00
_cell.angle_gamma   90.00
#
_symmetry.space_group_name_H-M   'P 1'
#
loop_
_entity.id
_entity.type
_entity.pdbx_description
1 polymer ?
#
loop_
_entity_poly.entity_id
_entity_poly.type
_entity_poly.pdbx_seq_one_letter_code
_entity_poly.pdbx_strand_id
1 'polypeptide(L)'
;METFTCPACGERLFFRNAVCGCGAAVAFDPETRAFALLDDACAPCANRDAIGCNWRAGGAGGGLCASCAMTRTMPDLAVADNAALWTEAEEAKRQVLANLMRWGLFTARDASPAPVFDMLAEQTESGAARVMMGHLDGVVTINIAEADPAVREARRQQMAERYRTMTGHFRHELGHFVFARLAAAEGFLDAFRAL
;
A
#
# COMPACT_ATOMS: atom_id res chain seq x y z
N MET A 1 3.32 -5.94 16.37
CA MET A 1 3.27 -6.75 15.14
C MET A 1 2.03 -7.63 15.25
N GLU A 2 1.03 -7.40 14.41
CA GLU A 2 -0.19 -8.22 14.42
C GLU A 2 0.11 -9.61 13.85
N THR A 3 -0.51 -10.63 14.43
CA THR A 3 -0.37 -12.03 14.01
C THR A 3 -1.72 -12.56 13.57
N PHE A 4 -1.69 -13.41 12.56
CA PHE A 4 -2.85 -14.07 11.98
C PHE A 4 -2.69 -15.58 12.11
N THR A 5 -3.73 -16.31 11.73
CA THR A 5 -3.77 -17.78 11.81
C THR A 5 -3.97 -18.36 10.42
N CYS A 6 -3.23 -19.42 10.09
CA CYS A 6 -3.41 -20.15 8.85
C CYS A 6 -4.75 -20.91 8.87
N PRO A 7 -5.64 -20.69 7.90
CA PRO A 7 -6.94 -21.39 7.85
C PRO A 7 -6.81 -22.91 7.58
N ALA A 8 -5.68 -23.40 7.05
CA ALA A 8 -5.48 -24.84 6.81
C ALA A 8 -4.95 -25.62 8.02
N CYS A 9 -3.99 -25.07 8.78
CA CYS A 9 -3.28 -25.81 9.82
C CYS A 9 -3.28 -25.14 11.21
N GLY A 10 -3.79 -23.91 11.34
CA GLY A 10 -3.79 -23.16 12.60
C GLY A 10 -2.45 -22.54 12.99
N GLU A 11 -1.39 -22.69 12.19
CA GLU A 11 -0.11 -22.05 12.48
C GLU A 11 -0.16 -20.52 12.36
N ARG A 12 0.81 -19.87 13.00
CA ARG A 12 0.94 -18.42 12.99
C ARG A 12 1.37 -17.91 11.63
N LEU A 13 0.68 -16.89 11.16
CA LEU A 13 1.04 -16.09 9.98
C LEU A 13 1.32 -14.64 10.41
N PHE A 14 2.19 -13.99 9.65
CA PHE A 14 2.42 -12.56 9.70
C PHE A 14 1.82 -11.91 8.46
N PHE A 15 1.58 -10.60 8.53
CA PHE A 15 0.92 -9.83 7.47
C PHE A 15 1.54 -10.00 6.08
N ARG A 16 2.84 -10.30 5.99
CA ARG A 16 3.60 -10.43 4.74
C ARG A 16 3.58 -11.85 4.15
N ASN A 17 3.06 -12.84 4.88
CA ASN A 17 3.07 -14.22 4.40
C ASN A 17 2.19 -14.36 3.15
N ALA A 18 2.72 -15.04 2.14
CA ALA A 18 1.98 -15.50 0.96
C ALA A 18 1.77 -17.03 1.00
N VAL A 19 2.61 -17.74 1.76
CA VAL A 19 2.57 -19.18 1.97
C VAL A 19 2.80 -19.46 3.46
N CYS A 20 2.07 -20.44 3.99
CA CYS A 20 2.25 -20.92 5.36
C CYS A 20 3.41 -21.93 5.46
N GLY A 21 3.96 -22.16 6.66
CA GLY A 21 4.95 -23.20 6.90
C GLY A 21 4.48 -24.61 6.52
N CYS A 22 3.16 -24.87 6.57
CA CYS A 22 2.56 -26.12 6.09
C CYS A 22 2.48 -26.26 4.55
N GLY A 23 2.91 -25.25 3.78
CA GLY A 23 2.87 -25.23 2.32
C GLY A 23 1.59 -24.65 1.71
N ALA A 24 0.56 -24.35 2.51
CA ALA A 24 -0.67 -23.75 2.01
C ALA A 24 -0.42 -22.34 1.45
N ALA A 25 -0.82 -22.10 0.20
CA ALA A 25 -0.84 -20.77 -0.38
C ALA A 25 -2.04 -19.99 0.19
N VAL A 26 -1.76 -18.78 0.68
CA VAL A 26 -2.75 -17.93 1.34
C VAL A 26 -2.81 -16.55 0.72
N ALA A 27 -3.94 -15.89 0.90
CA ALA A 27 -4.12 -14.48 0.59
C ALA A 27 -4.78 -13.74 1.76
N PHE A 28 -4.28 -12.55 2.06
CA PHE A 28 -4.86 -11.65 3.04
C PHE A 28 -6.11 -10.98 2.46
N ASP A 29 -7.20 -11.05 3.21
CA ASP A 29 -8.44 -10.34 2.93
C ASP A 29 -8.51 -9.10 3.85
N PRO A 30 -8.43 -7.88 3.30
CA PRO A 30 -8.49 -6.67 4.11
C PRO A 30 -9.88 -6.38 4.71
N GLU A 31 -10.96 -6.94 4.18
CA GLU A 31 -12.31 -6.75 4.70
C GLU A 31 -12.55 -7.59 5.96
N THR A 32 -12.17 -8.86 5.92
CA THR A 32 -12.31 -9.78 7.08
C THR A 32 -11.10 -9.72 8.01
N ARG A 33 -10.01 -9.10 7.57
CA ARG A 33 -8.72 -9.02 8.28
C ARG A 33 -8.17 -10.39 8.66
N ALA A 34 -8.30 -11.35 7.76
CA ALA A 34 -7.83 -12.71 7.94
C ALA A 34 -7.15 -13.22 6.66
N PHE A 35 -6.40 -14.31 6.80
CA PHE A 35 -5.93 -15.05 5.63
C PHE A 35 -6.99 -16.06 5.19
N ALA A 36 -7.20 -16.14 3.88
CA ALA A 36 -7.94 -17.21 3.21
C ALA A 36 -6.96 -18.12 2.45
N LEU A 37 -7.34 -19.38 2.25
CA LEU A 37 -6.63 -20.25 1.31
C LEU A 37 -6.86 -19.74 -0.11
N LEU A 38 -5.86 -19.90 -0.97
CA LEU A 38 -6.09 -19.73 -2.40
C LEU A 38 -6.80 -20.97 -2.94
N ASP A 39 -7.94 -20.73 -3.58
CA ASP A 39 -8.80 -21.72 -4.22
C ASP A 39 -9.70 -21.01 -5.24
N ASP A 40 -10.71 -21.72 -5.77
CA ASP A 40 -11.66 -21.16 -6.75
C ASP A 40 -12.50 -19.99 -6.22
N ALA A 41 -12.68 -19.87 -4.89
CA ALA A 41 -13.43 -18.79 -4.26
C ALA A 41 -12.54 -17.60 -3.87
N CYS A 42 -11.23 -17.81 -3.75
CA CYS A 42 -10.25 -16.81 -3.35
C CYS A 42 -9.10 -16.72 -4.35
N ALA A 43 -9.33 -15.96 -5.43
CA ALA A 43 -8.29 -15.66 -6.40
C ALA A 43 -7.22 -14.71 -5.82
N PRO A 44 -5.92 -14.92 -6.13
CA PRO A 44 -4.86 -13.99 -5.77
C PRO A 44 -4.94 -12.68 -6.57
N CYS A 45 -4.34 -11.62 -6.05
CA CYS A 45 -4.10 -10.40 -6.82
C CYS A 45 -3.31 -10.71 -8.11
N ALA A 46 -3.66 -10.07 -9.22
CA ALA A 46 -2.94 -10.18 -10.49
C ALA A 46 -1.46 -9.77 -10.40
N ASN A 47 -1.12 -8.89 -9.44
CA ASN A 47 0.27 -8.49 -9.19
C ASN A 47 1.01 -9.43 -8.21
N ARG A 48 0.46 -10.61 -7.89
CA ARG A 48 1.08 -11.55 -6.93
C ARG A 48 2.48 -11.95 -7.36
N ASP A 49 2.66 -12.36 -8.62
CA ASP A 49 3.95 -12.84 -9.11
C ASP A 49 4.93 -11.69 -9.36
N ALA A 50 4.42 -10.52 -9.79
CA ALA A 50 5.25 -9.36 -10.11
C ALA A 50 5.87 -8.70 -8.88
N ILE A 51 5.14 -8.61 -7.75
CA ILE A 51 5.58 -7.87 -6.55
C ILE A 51 5.36 -8.64 -5.24
N GLY A 52 5.15 -9.95 -5.30
CA GLY A 52 4.83 -10.75 -4.12
C GLY A 52 3.53 -10.31 -3.42
N CYS A 53 2.57 -9.73 -4.16
CA CYS A 53 1.33 -9.24 -3.54
C CYS A 53 0.57 -10.40 -2.91
N ASN A 54 0.40 -10.35 -1.59
CA ASN A 54 -0.23 -11.41 -0.83
C ASN A 54 -1.71 -11.14 -0.52
N TRP A 55 -2.34 -10.13 -1.11
CA TRP A 55 -3.76 -9.85 -0.92
C TRP A 55 -4.61 -10.63 -1.95
N ARG A 56 -5.86 -10.94 -1.59
CA ARG A 56 -6.83 -11.50 -2.53
C ARG A 56 -7.27 -10.45 -3.55
N ALA A 57 -7.68 -10.89 -4.74
CA ALA A 57 -8.31 -10.02 -5.72
C ALA A 57 -9.63 -9.44 -5.18
N GLY A 58 -9.97 -8.22 -5.62
CA GLY A 58 -11.21 -7.55 -5.16
C GLY A 58 -12.49 -8.06 -5.82
N GLY A 59 -12.40 -8.67 -7.01
CA GLY A 59 -13.55 -9.17 -7.76
C GLY A 59 -13.67 -10.69 -7.74
N ALA A 60 -14.90 -11.20 -7.92
CA ALA A 60 -15.21 -12.64 -7.95
C ALA A 60 -14.53 -13.41 -9.11
N GLY A 61 -13.93 -12.71 -10.09
CA GLY A 61 -13.22 -13.29 -11.24
C GLY A 61 -11.71 -13.07 -11.23
N GLY A 62 -11.12 -12.63 -10.12
CA GLY A 62 -9.70 -12.28 -10.04
C GLY A 62 -9.42 -10.81 -10.35
N GLY A 63 -8.19 -10.51 -10.80
CA GLY A 63 -7.73 -9.15 -11.09
C GLY A 63 -6.95 -8.51 -9.93
N LEU A 64 -6.91 -7.18 -9.88
CA LEU A 64 -6.15 -6.46 -8.85
C LEU A 64 -6.86 -6.53 -7.49
N CYS A 65 -6.08 -6.57 -6.41
CA CYS A 65 -6.59 -6.38 -5.05
C CYS A 65 -6.92 -4.90 -4.80
N ALA A 66 -7.67 -4.62 -3.71
CA ALA A 66 -8.07 -3.26 -3.34
C ALA A 66 -6.88 -2.27 -3.25
N SER A 67 -5.70 -2.71 -2.78
CA SER A 67 -4.49 -1.87 -2.74
C SER A 67 -3.89 -1.64 -4.13
N CYS A 68 -3.67 -2.69 -4.92
CA CYS A 68 -3.04 -2.54 -6.24
C CYS A 68 -3.96 -1.83 -7.24
N ALA A 69 -5.28 -1.96 -7.10
CA ALA A 69 -6.26 -1.22 -7.90
C ALA A 69 -6.21 0.30 -7.69
N MET A 70 -5.68 0.77 -6.55
CA MET A 70 -5.47 2.19 -6.31
C MET A 70 -4.22 2.74 -7.03
N THR A 71 -3.34 1.90 -7.59
CA THR A 71 -2.18 2.37 -8.36
C THR A 71 -2.59 2.63 -9.80
N ARG A 72 -2.61 3.91 -10.19
CA ARG A 72 -2.85 4.33 -11.57
C ARG A 72 -1.59 4.22 -12.41
N THR A 73 -0.48 4.72 -11.88
CA THR A 73 0.81 4.75 -12.60
C THR A 73 1.80 3.86 -11.89
N MET A 74 2.29 2.85 -12.60
CA MET A 74 3.39 2.00 -12.17
C MET A 74 4.73 2.62 -12.63
N PRO A 75 5.84 2.34 -11.94
CA PRO A 75 7.13 2.84 -12.36
C PRO A 75 7.60 2.17 -13.65
N ASP A 76 8.58 2.78 -14.29
CA ASP A 76 9.19 2.23 -15.50
C ASP A 76 9.97 0.94 -15.17
N LEU A 77 9.42 -0.20 -15.55
CA LEU A 77 10.00 -1.52 -15.29
C LEU A 77 11.07 -1.94 -16.31
N ALA A 78 11.35 -1.12 -17.34
CA ALA A 78 12.50 -1.35 -18.21
C ALA A 78 13.83 -1.12 -17.47
N VAL A 79 13.81 -0.33 -16.39
CA VAL A 79 14.94 -0.15 -15.48
C VAL A 79 14.90 -1.24 -14.41
N ALA A 80 15.88 -2.14 -14.42
CA ALA A 80 15.89 -3.37 -13.64
C ALA A 80 15.64 -3.16 -12.13
N ASP A 81 16.22 -2.12 -11.52
CA ASP A 81 16.12 -1.87 -10.08
C ASP A 81 14.71 -1.40 -9.65
N ASN A 82 13.92 -0.83 -10.57
CA ASN A 82 12.60 -0.28 -10.25
C ASN A 82 11.61 -1.36 -9.80
N ALA A 83 11.76 -2.61 -10.26
CA ALA A 83 10.87 -3.70 -9.85
C ALA A 83 10.98 -4.03 -8.34
N ALA A 84 12.20 -4.04 -7.80
CA ALA A 84 12.44 -4.28 -6.38
C ALA A 84 11.93 -3.12 -5.52
N LEU A 85 12.20 -1.88 -5.96
CA LEU A 85 11.72 -0.67 -5.29
C LEU A 85 10.18 -0.60 -5.30
N TRP A 86 9.55 -0.95 -6.41
CA TRP A 86 8.09 -1.02 -6.53
C TRP A 86 7.50 -2.05 -5.57
N THR A 87 8.15 -3.22 -5.44
CA THR A 87 7.74 -4.28 -4.52
C THR A 87 7.69 -3.80 -3.08
N GLU A 88 8.77 -3.17 -2.59
CA GLU A 88 8.83 -2.62 -1.24
C GLU A 88 7.81 -1.49 -1.03
N ALA A 89 7.65 -0.62 -2.03
CA ALA A 89 6.73 0.50 -1.94
C ALA A 89 5.26 0.04 -1.88
N GLU A 90 4.86 -0.91 -2.73
CA GLU A 90 3.51 -1.50 -2.70
C GLU A 90 3.25 -2.27 -1.41
N GLU A 91 4.26 -2.91 -0.83
CA GLU A 91 4.14 -3.56 0.46
C GLU A 91 3.92 -2.55 1.60
N ALA A 92 4.69 -1.47 1.63
CA ALA A 92 4.50 -0.38 2.58
C ALA A 92 3.09 0.23 2.44
N LYS A 93 2.61 0.42 1.21
CA LYS A 93 1.24 0.88 0.92
C LYS A 93 0.19 -0.05 1.52
N ARG A 94 0.29 -1.36 1.28
CA ARG A 94 -0.63 -2.38 1.85
C ARG A 94 -0.68 -2.31 3.37
N GLN A 95 0.46 -2.13 4.04
CA GLN A 95 0.48 -2.00 5.50
C GLN A 95 -0.32 -0.80 6.01
N VAL A 96 -0.20 0.36 5.34
CA VAL A 96 -0.94 1.56 5.73
C VAL A 96 -2.43 1.40 5.42
N LEU A 97 -2.76 0.92 4.22
CA LEU A 97 -4.15 0.72 3.81
C LEU A 97 -4.88 -0.30 4.68
N ALA A 98 -4.27 -1.43 5.04
CA ALA A 98 -4.92 -2.41 5.93
C ALA A 98 -5.29 -1.82 7.30
N ASN A 99 -4.52 -0.85 7.80
CA ASN A 99 -4.83 -0.16 9.05
C ASN A 99 -5.97 0.85 8.87
N LEU A 100 -6.00 1.60 7.76
CA LEU A 100 -7.09 2.54 7.47
C LEU A 100 -8.41 1.81 7.19
N MET A 101 -8.35 0.68 6.48
CA MET A 101 -9.51 -0.18 6.20
C MET A 101 -10.10 -0.80 7.46
N ARG A 102 -9.30 -1.03 8.51
CA ARG A 102 -9.81 -1.42 9.83
C ARG A 102 -10.75 -0.37 10.43
N TRP A 103 -10.54 0.91 10.12
CA TRP A 103 -11.41 2.02 10.54
C TRP A 103 -12.52 2.31 9.53
N GLY A 104 -12.74 1.43 8.56
CA GLY A 104 -13.78 1.55 7.55
C GLY A 104 -13.40 2.40 6.34
N LEU A 105 -12.24 3.06 6.34
CA LEU A 105 -11.79 3.89 5.21
C LEU A 105 -11.33 3.04 4.03
N PHE A 106 -11.71 3.43 2.81
CA PHE A 106 -11.31 2.77 1.57
C PHE A 106 -11.76 1.31 1.43
N THR A 107 -12.77 0.93 2.20
CA THR A 107 -13.46 -0.37 2.06
C THR A 107 -14.60 -0.23 1.05
N ALA A 108 -15.18 -1.34 0.59
CA ALA A 108 -16.38 -1.30 -0.26
C ALA A 108 -17.58 -0.60 0.39
N ARG A 109 -17.58 -0.44 1.72
CA ARG A 109 -18.63 0.27 2.48
C ARG A 109 -18.38 1.77 2.58
N ASP A 110 -17.19 2.22 2.22
CA ASP A 110 -16.83 3.62 2.19
C ASP A 110 -17.34 4.24 0.89
N ALA A 111 -18.38 5.08 0.97
CA ALA A 111 -18.96 5.75 -0.19
C ALA A 111 -18.08 6.90 -0.71
N SER A 112 -17.05 7.31 0.03
CA SER A 112 -16.15 8.37 -0.40
C SER A 112 -15.09 7.84 -1.37
N PRO A 113 -14.53 8.71 -2.24
CA PRO A 113 -13.44 8.33 -3.12
C PRO A 113 -12.23 7.78 -2.36
N ALA A 114 -11.67 6.70 -2.89
CA ALA A 114 -10.36 6.20 -2.48
C ALA A 114 -9.24 7.06 -3.09
N PRO A 115 -8.05 7.10 -2.48
CA PRO A 115 -6.88 7.74 -3.08
C PRO A 115 -6.44 6.98 -4.33
N VAL A 116 -5.88 7.73 -5.29
CA VAL A 116 -5.23 7.17 -6.47
C VAL A 116 -3.73 7.40 -6.34
N PHE A 117 -2.90 6.41 -6.64
CA PHE A 117 -1.45 6.49 -6.50
C PHE A 117 -0.74 6.57 -7.85
N ASP A 118 0.19 7.51 -7.94
CA ASP A 118 1.25 7.49 -8.94
C ASP A 118 2.55 7.04 -8.28
N MET A 119 3.02 5.84 -8.64
CA MET A 119 4.23 5.23 -8.12
C MET A 119 5.35 5.49 -9.13
N LEU A 120 6.10 6.57 -8.95
CA LEU A 120 7.06 7.08 -9.93
C LEU A 120 8.51 6.76 -9.54
N ALA A 121 9.35 6.52 -10.55
CA ALA A 121 10.78 6.31 -10.39
C ALA A 121 11.58 7.53 -10.88
N GLU A 122 12.72 7.79 -10.25
CA GLU A 122 13.66 8.83 -10.70
C GLU A 122 14.52 8.38 -11.87
N GLN A 123 14.69 7.08 -12.07
CA GLN A 123 15.39 6.52 -13.22
C GLN A 123 14.38 5.86 -14.14
N THR A 124 14.38 6.27 -15.40
CA THR A 124 13.52 5.73 -16.47
C THR A 124 14.39 5.38 -17.68
N GLU A 125 13.84 4.64 -18.64
CA GLU A 125 14.48 4.36 -19.93
C GLU A 125 14.83 5.65 -20.68
N SER A 126 14.01 6.69 -20.52
CA SER A 126 14.26 8.03 -21.08
C SER A 126 15.31 8.86 -20.32
N GLY A 127 15.85 8.33 -19.21
CA GLY A 127 16.85 8.97 -18.36
C GLY A 127 16.29 9.40 -16.99
N ALA A 128 17.02 10.29 -16.32
CA ALA A 128 16.66 10.76 -14.99
C ALA A 128 15.45 11.72 -15.01
N ALA A 129 14.46 11.43 -14.18
CA ALA A 129 13.24 12.22 -13.99
C ALA A 129 13.20 12.82 -12.58
N ARG A 130 12.68 14.05 -12.46
CA ARG A 130 12.42 14.67 -11.16
C ARG A 130 11.03 14.27 -10.69
N VAL A 131 10.94 13.56 -9.58
CA VAL A 131 9.67 13.20 -8.93
C VAL A 131 9.39 14.16 -7.79
N MET A 132 8.31 14.94 -7.91
CA MET A 132 7.75 15.69 -6.78
C MET A 132 6.65 14.86 -6.14
N MET A 133 6.84 14.56 -4.85
CA MET A 133 5.89 13.82 -4.02
C MET A 133 4.85 14.78 -3.45
N GLY A 134 3.69 14.24 -3.11
CA GLY A 134 2.61 15.01 -2.50
C GLY A 134 1.24 14.41 -2.78
N HIS A 135 0.20 15.15 -2.41
CA HIS A 135 -1.16 14.84 -2.78
C HIS A 135 -1.84 16.06 -3.44
N LEU A 136 -2.58 15.84 -4.53
CA LEU A 136 -3.35 16.87 -5.22
C LEU A 136 -4.60 16.24 -5.84
N ASP A 137 -5.77 16.82 -5.57
CA ASP A 137 -7.07 16.37 -6.12
C ASP A 137 -7.33 14.86 -6.02
N GLY A 138 -6.87 14.28 -4.91
CA GLY A 138 -7.03 12.87 -4.58
C GLY A 138 -6.01 11.91 -5.22
N VAL A 139 -5.06 12.44 -6.00
CA VAL A 139 -3.87 11.72 -6.45
C VAL A 139 -2.77 11.88 -5.41
N VAL A 140 -2.17 10.77 -5.00
CA VAL A 140 -1.02 10.68 -4.10
C VAL A 140 0.19 10.21 -4.91
N THR A 141 1.20 11.07 -5.02
CA THR A 141 2.42 10.77 -5.76
C THR A 141 3.50 10.29 -4.81
N ILE A 142 4.00 9.09 -5.09
CA ILE A 142 5.04 8.41 -4.32
C ILE A 142 6.27 8.21 -5.19
N ASN A 143 7.42 8.63 -4.68
CA ASN A 143 8.71 8.31 -5.28
C ASN A 143 9.19 6.95 -4.76
N ILE A 144 9.28 5.94 -5.63
CA ILE A 144 9.70 4.60 -5.23
C ILE A 144 11.17 4.54 -4.83
N ALA A 145 11.99 5.53 -5.19
CA ALA A 145 13.39 5.58 -4.76
C ALA A 145 13.51 5.64 -3.22
N GLU A 146 12.44 6.00 -2.51
CA GLU A 146 12.39 5.91 -1.05
C GLU A 146 12.25 4.49 -0.51
N ALA A 147 12.11 3.47 -1.35
CA ALA A 147 12.28 2.10 -0.91
C ALA A 147 13.78 1.83 -0.60
N ASP A 148 14.69 2.36 -1.42
CA ASP A 148 16.14 2.17 -1.28
C ASP A 148 16.67 2.71 0.07
N PRO A 149 17.27 1.86 0.92
CA PRO A 149 17.87 2.29 2.19
C PRO A 149 18.93 3.38 2.05
N ALA A 150 19.76 3.36 1.01
CA ALA A 150 20.82 4.34 0.80
C ALA A 150 20.25 5.71 0.42
N VAL A 151 19.29 5.74 -0.51
CA VAL A 151 18.56 6.96 -0.88
C VAL A 151 17.82 7.52 0.33
N ARG A 152 17.13 6.67 1.10
CA ARG A 152 16.44 7.10 2.33
C ARG A 152 17.39 7.70 3.36
N GLU A 153 18.53 7.07 3.60
CA GLU A 153 19.52 7.56 4.57
C GLU A 153 20.08 8.91 4.15
N ALA A 154 20.43 9.07 2.86
CA ALA A 154 20.92 10.32 2.31
C ALA A 154 19.87 11.45 2.47
N ARG A 155 18.61 11.20 2.10
CA ARG A 155 17.51 12.16 2.23
C ARG A 155 17.21 12.50 3.69
N ARG A 156 17.20 11.51 4.58
CA ARG A 156 17.01 11.70 6.02
C ARG A 156 18.04 12.68 6.57
N GLN A 157 19.31 12.52 6.21
CA GLN A 157 20.37 13.45 6.61
C GLN A 157 20.19 14.84 5.99
N GLN A 158 19.91 14.91 4.68
CA GLN A 158 19.71 16.19 3.98
C GLN A 158 18.55 17.01 4.52
N MET A 159 17.46 16.35 4.93
CA MET A 159 16.25 16.98 5.47
C MET A 159 16.26 17.10 7.01
N ALA A 160 17.37 16.71 7.66
CA ALA A 160 17.50 16.70 9.12
C ALA A 160 16.36 15.96 9.85
N GLU A 161 15.87 14.87 9.25
CA GLU A 161 14.78 14.06 9.79
C GLU A 161 15.30 13.02 10.79
N ARG A 162 14.50 12.69 11.83
CA ARG A 162 14.88 11.66 12.81
C ARG A 162 14.71 10.24 12.27
N TYR A 163 13.69 10.02 11.43
CA TYR A 163 13.41 8.74 10.81
C TYR A 163 12.77 8.97 9.43
N ARG A 164 13.18 8.18 8.43
CA ARG A 164 12.53 8.13 7.12
C ARG A 164 12.34 6.68 6.70
N THR A 165 11.10 6.29 6.46
CA THR A 165 10.73 4.93 6.04
C THR A 165 9.66 5.01 4.96
N MET A 166 9.62 4.01 4.08
CA MET A 166 8.61 3.93 3.04
C MET A 166 7.18 3.94 3.62
N THR A 167 6.94 3.17 4.69
CA THR A 167 5.67 3.18 5.43
C THR A 167 5.37 4.55 6.04
N GLY A 168 6.38 5.24 6.58
CA GLY A 168 6.24 6.59 7.13
C GLY A 168 5.83 7.61 6.06
N HIS A 169 6.40 7.52 4.86
CA HIS A 169 6.04 8.37 3.74
C HIS A 169 4.59 8.11 3.28
N PHE A 170 4.17 6.85 3.12
CA PHE A 170 2.77 6.54 2.86
C PHE A 170 1.82 7.09 3.93
N ARG A 171 2.20 7.00 5.22
CA ARG A 171 1.40 7.56 6.32
C ARG A 171 1.30 9.07 6.26
N HIS A 172 2.36 9.76 5.83
CA HIS A 172 2.36 11.21 5.68
C HIS A 172 1.37 11.63 4.58
N GLU A 173 1.53 11.10 3.38
CA GLU A 173 0.69 11.49 2.24
C GLU A 173 -0.77 11.06 2.41
N LEU A 174 -1.02 9.83 2.88
CA LEU A 174 -2.38 9.38 3.20
C LEU A 174 -2.97 10.15 4.38
N GLY A 175 -2.15 10.60 5.33
CA GLY A 175 -2.58 11.45 6.43
C GLY A 175 -3.14 12.77 5.90
N HIS A 176 -2.44 13.40 4.96
CA HIS A 176 -2.93 14.60 4.29
C HIS A 176 -4.21 14.36 3.48
N PHE A 177 -4.26 13.28 2.69
CA PHE A 177 -5.45 12.93 1.92
C PHE A 177 -6.68 12.71 2.84
N VAL A 178 -6.53 11.90 3.89
CA VAL A 178 -7.62 11.62 4.84
C VAL A 178 -8.02 12.89 5.58
N PHE A 179 -7.07 13.72 6.01
CA PHE A 179 -7.38 14.98 6.66
C PHE A 179 -8.16 15.91 5.74
N ALA A 180 -7.72 16.11 4.49
CA ALA A 180 -8.43 16.95 3.53
C ALA A 180 -9.86 16.46 3.28
N ARG A 181 -10.04 15.13 3.16
CA ARG A 181 -11.36 14.51 3.04
C ARG A 181 -12.24 14.76 4.27
N LEU A 182 -11.72 14.56 5.48
CA LEU A 182 -12.49 14.74 6.72
C LEU A 182 -12.78 16.22 6.99
N ALA A 183 -11.85 17.12 6.66
CA ALA A 183 -12.00 18.56 6.79
C ALA A 183 -13.14 19.14 5.95
N ALA A 184 -13.55 18.45 4.88
CA ALA A 184 -14.71 18.82 4.08
C ALA A 184 -16.05 18.43 4.73
N ALA A 185 -16.06 17.57 5.74
CA ALA A 185 -17.27 17.20 6.47
C ALA A 185 -17.68 18.32 7.44
N GLU A 186 -18.99 18.62 7.47
CA GLU A 186 -19.54 19.66 8.33
C GLU A 186 -19.23 19.38 9.81
N GLY A 187 -18.75 20.41 10.53
CA GLY A 187 -18.43 20.34 11.95
C GLY A 187 -17.15 19.58 12.31
N PHE A 188 -16.49 18.89 11.36
CA PHE A 188 -15.28 18.10 11.66
C PHE A 188 -14.14 18.99 12.19
N LEU A 189 -13.85 20.12 11.53
CA LEU A 189 -12.71 20.96 11.90
C LEU A 189 -12.85 21.54 13.31
N ASP A 190 -14.07 21.93 13.70
CA ASP A 190 -14.32 22.46 15.03
C ASP A 190 -14.21 21.36 16.09
N ALA A 191 -14.78 20.18 15.82
CA ALA A 191 -14.67 19.02 16.71
C ALA A 191 -13.20 18.56 16.87
N PHE A 192 -12.43 18.52 15.78
CA PHE A 192 -11.04 18.09 15.79
C PHE A 192 -10.15 19.04 16.60
N ARG A 193 -10.38 20.35 16.51
CA ARG A 193 -9.61 21.37 17.27
C ARG A 193 -9.92 21.36 18.78
N ALA A 194 -11.05 20.79 19.18
CA ALA A 194 -11.48 20.72 20.57
C ALA A 194 -10.92 19.49 21.33
N LEU A 195 -10.27 18.55 20.63
CA LEU A 195 -9.57 17.40 21.21
C LEU A 195 -8.22 17.79 21.83
#